data_AF-A0A396IQY0-F1
#
_entry.id   AF-A0A396IQY0-F1
#
_cell.length_a   1.000
_cell.length_b   1.000
_cell.length_c   1.000
_cell.angle_alpha   90.00
_cell.angle_beta   90.00
_cell.angle_gamma   90.00
#
_symmetry.space_group_name_H-M   'P 1'
#
loop_
_entity.id
_entity.type
_entity.pdbx_description
1 polymer ?
#
loop_
_entity_poly.entity_id
_entity_poly.type
_entity_poly.pdbx_seq_one_letter_code
_entity_poly.pdbx_strand_id
1 'polypeptide(L)'
;METADHLFTGYDVFGSVCYLICHWLGISFVSSSSISELYVQFTNLAGMPRASHSILKVIWLACTWAIWKDRNHLVFKNAVTNPHNILEKVKLNTFLWLSSSKIQLSFRYHDWWR
;
A
#
# COMPACT_ATOMS: atom_id res chain seq x y z
N MET A 1 2.28 21.92 -20.00
CA MET A 1 2.21 20.47 -20.25
C MET A 1 2.60 19.81 -18.95
N GLU A 2 1.63 19.26 -18.23
CA GLU A 2 1.84 18.68 -16.90
C GLU A 2 2.27 17.22 -17.06
N THR A 3 3.54 16.95 -16.85
CA THR A 3 4.12 15.61 -16.96
C THR A 3 3.75 14.79 -15.73
N ALA A 4 3.64 13.45 -15.86
CA ALA A 4 3.29 12.55 -14.76
C ALA A 4 4.07 12.87 -13.46
N ASP A 5 5.36 13.20 -13.54
CA ASP A 5 6.19 13.65 -12.42
C ASP A 5 5.68 14.90 -11.68
N HIS A 6 5.11 15.89 -12.37
CA HIS A 6 4.51 17.07 -11.73
C HIS A 6 3.12 16.78 -11.13
N LEU A 7 2.40 15.80 -11.67
CA LEU A 7 1.22 15.24 -11.00
C LEU A 7 1.63 14.57 -9.68
N PHE A 8 2.86 14.08 -9.54
CA PHE A 8 3.38 13.43 -8.34
C PHE A 8 4.12 14.38 -7.36
N THR A 9 4.06 15.71 -7.55
CA THR A 9 4.57 16.74 -6.61
C THR A 9 3.80 16.78 -5.26
N GLY A 10 3.12 15.70 -4.88
CA GLY A 10 2.65 15.36 -3.53
C GLY A 10 3.44 14.17 -2.96
N TYR A 11 4.74 14.08 -3.27
CA TYR A 11 5.66 12.96 -3.03
C TYR A 11 5.81 12.58 -1.53
N ASP A 12 5.40 13.47 -0.62
CA ASP A 12 5.41 13.22 0.83
C ASP A 12 4.42 12.12 1.25
N VAL A 13 3.20 12.13 0.69
CA VAL A 13 2.14 11.21 1.12
C VAL A 13 2.44 9.78 0.65
N PHE A 14 2.92 9.60 -0.58
CA PHE A 14 3.23 8.28 -1.10
C PHE A 14 4.40 7.64 -0.34
N GLY A 15 5.51 8.37 -0.18
CA GLY A 15 6.64 7.92 0.60
C GLY A 15 6.24 7.58 2.05
N SER A 16 5.41 8.43 2.66
CA SER A 16 4.86 8.21 4.01
C SER A 16 3.99 6.95 4.08
N VAL A 17 3.10 6.72 3.11
CA VAL A 17 2.25 5.51 3.07
C VAL A 17 3.11 4.26 2.88
N CYS A 18 4.09 4.29 1.98
CA CYS A 18 4.99 3.17 1.76
C CYS A 18 5.83 2.84 3.00
N TYR A 19 6.37 3.87 3.66
CA TYR A 19 7.06 3.71 4.94
C TYR A 19 6.14 3.09 6.00
N LEU A 20 4.91 3.57 6.14
CA LEU A 20 3.93 3.05 7.09
C LEU A 20 3.56 1.58 6.81
N ILE A 21 3.45 1.19 5.54
CA ILE A 21 3.18 -0.20 5.16
C ILE A 21 4.40 -1.08 5.48
N CYS A 22 5.62 -0.65 5.13
CA CYS A 22 6.84 -1.38 5.49
C CYS A 22 6.98 -1.54 7.00
N HIS A 23 6.74 -0.48 7.77
CA HIS A 23 6.73 -0.52 9.23
C HIS A 23 5.68 -1.49 9.77
N TRP A 24 4.46 -1.49 9.21
CA TRP A 24 3.41 -2.45 9.56
C TRP A 24 3.83 -3.91 9.28
N LEU A 25 4.54 -4.15 8.19
CA LEU A 25 5.00 -5.48 7.80
C LEU A 25 6.32 -5.91 8.48
N GLY A 26 6.93 -5.05 9.30
CA GLY A 26 8.24 -5.31 9.91
C GLY A 26 9.39 -5.36 8.91
N ILE A 27 9.25 -4.71 7.75
CA ILE A 27 10.24 -4.68 6.67
C ILE A 27 11.01 -3.37 6.72
N SER A 28 12.33 -3.42 6.56
CA SER A 28 13.16 -2.23 6.41
C SER A 28 12.82 -1.49 5.10
N PHE A 29 12.36 -0.25 5.22
CA PHE A 29 12.07 0.60 4.07
C PHE A 29 13.35 1.28 3.58
N VAL A 30 13.64 1.16 2.28
CA VAL A 30 14.65 1.98 1.61
C VAL A 30 13.92 2.95 0.71
N SER A 31 14.06 4.24 1.01
CA SER A 31 13.52 5.31 0.16
C SER A 31 14.07 5.13 -1.26
N SER A 32 13.15 4.94 -2.21
CA SER A 32 13.48 4.85 -3.63
C SER A 32 12.95 6.07 -4.37
N SER A 33 13.71 6.52 -5.36
CA SER A 33 13.39 7.61 -6.26
C SER A 33 12.30 7.29 -7.28
N SER A 34 11.84 6.03 -7.38
CA SER A 34 10.80 5.66 -8.35
C SER A 34 9.80 4.61 -7.83
N ILE A 35 8.54 4.75 -8.24
CA ILE A 35 7.45 3.82 -7.88
C ILE A 35 7.76 2.40 -8.39
N SER A 36 8.41 2.28 -9.55
CA SER A 36 8.78 1.00 -10.15
C SER A 36 9.83 0.26 -9.31
N GLU A 37 10.84 0.97 -8.79
CA GLU A 37 11.81 0.39 -7.86
C GLU A 37 11.13 -0.02 -6.55
N LEU A 38 10.17 0.76 -6.07
CA LEU A 38 9.42 0.45 -4.85
C LEU A 38 8.51 -0.78 -5.02
N TYR A 39 7.92 -0.98 -6.21
CA TYR A 39 7.22 -2.21 -6.59
C TYR A 39 8.16 -3.42 -6.59
N VAL A 40 9.33 -3.28 -7.20
CA VAL A 40 10.36 -4.33 -7.25
C VAL A 40 10.82 -4.68 -5.83
N GLN A 41 11.07 -3.69 -4.96
CA GLN A 41 11.41 -3.93 -3.56
C GLN A 41 10.29 -4.68 -2.82
N PHE A 42 9.03 -4.29 -3.00
CA PHE A 42 7.89 -4.94 -2.33
C PHE A 42 7.63 -6.37 -2.81
N THR A 43 7.81 -6.64 -4.10
CA THR A 43 7.47 -7.94 -4.71
C THR A 43 8.63 -8.94 -4.71
N ASN A 44 9.87 -8.44 -4.65
CA ASN A 44 11.09 -9.25 -4.61
C ASN A 44 11.77 -9.25 -3.25
N LEU A 45 11.02 -9.23 -2.14
CA LEU A 45 11.57 -9.49 -0.81
C LEU A 45 12.15 -10.92 -0.75
N ALA A 46 13.43 -11.01 -1.12
CA ALA A 46 14.18 -12.25 -1.16
C ALA A 46 14.26 -12.83 0.26
N GLY A 47 13.73 -14.04 0.44
CA GLY A 47 13.73 -14.75 1.73
C GLY A 47 12.35 -15.04 2.30
N MET A 48 11.27 -14.45 1.75
CA MET A 48 9.91 -14.75 2.20
C MET A 48 9.35 -16.05 1.58
N PRO A 49 8.52 -16.83 2.31
CA PRO A 49 7.84 -17.99 1.75
C PRO A 49 6.98 -17.64 0.53
N ARG A 50 6.81 -18.56 -0.43
CA ARG A 50 6.00 -18.33 -1.65
C ARG A 50 4.57 -17.84 -1.37
N ALA A 51 3.95 -18.33 -0.29
CA ALA A 51 2.62 -17.89 0.14
C ALA A 51 2.60 -16.39 0.51
N SER A 52 3.69 -15.89 1.08
CA SER A 52 3.86 -14.47 1.43
C SER A 52 3.94 -13.58 0.19
N HIS A 53 4.49 -14.06 -0.94
CA HIS A 53 4.49 -13.29 -2.18
C HIS A 53 3.08 -12.99 -2.70
N SER A 54 2.14 -13.93 -2.56
CA SER A 54 0.73 -13.68 -2.94
C SER A 54 0.10 -12.61 -2.05
N ILE A 55 0.34 -12.66 -0.74
CA ILE A 55 -0.16 -11.66 0.22
C ILE A 55 0.46 -10.28 -0.06
N LEU A 56 1.77 -10.22 -0.30
CA LEU A 56 2.48 -8.98 -0.63
C LEU A 56 1.97 -8.34 -1.92
N LYS A 57 1.66 -9.14 -2.95
CA LYS A 57 1.02 -8.65 -4.18
C LYS A 57 -0.36 -8.04 -3.91
N VAL A 58 -1.15 -8.67 -3.04
CA VAL A 58 -2.46 -8.13 -2.64
C VAL A 58 -2.32 -6.83 -1.85
N ILE A 59 -1.35 -6.74 -0.94
CA ILE A 59 -1.04 -5.50 -0.20
C ILE A 59 -0.62 -4.39 -1.17
N TRP A 60 0.25 -4.70 -2.13
CA TRP A 60 0.67 -3.73 -3.14
C TRP A 60 -0.50 -3.23 -4.00
N LEU A 61 -1.37 -4.13 -4.44
CA LEU A 61 -2.56 -3.76 -5.21
C LEU A 61 -3.51 -2.90 -4.37
N ALA A 62 -3.70 -3.25 -3.09
CA ALA A 62 -4.53 -2.50 -2.16
C ALA A 62 -3.97 -1.09 -1.89
N CYS A 63 -2.65 -0.97 -1.77
CA CYS A 63 -1.92 0.30 -1.66
C CYS A 63 -2.16 1.19 -2.89
N THR A 64 -1.84 0.67 -4.08
CA THR A 64 -2.03 1.38 -5.35
C THR A 64 -3.49 1.81 -5.54
N TRP A 65 -4.44 0.93 -5.22
CA TRP A 65 -5.87 1.23 -5.29
C TRP A 65 -6.31 2.31 -4.30
N ALA A 66 -5.84 2.27 -3.06
CA ALA A 66 -6.17 3.25 -2.03
C ALA A 66 -5.66 4.64 -2.41
N ILE A 67 -4.40 4.73 -2.88
CA ILE A 67 -3.81 5.98 -3.36
C ILE A 67 -4.58 6.51 -4.56
N TRP A 68 -4.87 5.66 -5.56
CA TRP A 68 -5.63 6.08 -6.73
C TRP A 68 -7.02 6.63 -6.38
N LYS A 69 -7.76 5.95 -5.48
CA LYS A 69 -9.07 6.44 -4.99
C LYS A 69 -8.95 7.75 -4.23
N ASP A 70 -7.92 7.88 -3.39
CA ASP A 70 -7.69 9.11 -2.62
C ASP A 70 -7.41 10.28 -3.57
N ARG A 71 -6.52 10.09 -4.55
CA ARG A 71 -6.23 11.07 -5.60
C ARG A 71 -7.47 11.47 -6.40
N ASN A 72 -8.30 10.52 -6.81
CA ASN A 72 -9.55 10.85 -7.48
C ASN A 72 -10.47 11.68 -6.56
N HIS A 73 -10.55 11.34 -5.28
CA HIS A 73 -11.35 12.11 -4.33
C HIS A 73 -10.82 13.55 -4.16
N LEU A 74 -9.50 13.75 -4.18
CA LEU A 74 -8.88 15.07 -4.10
C LEU A 74 -9.22 15.95 -5.30
N VAL A 75 -9.14 15.39 -6.51
CA VAL A 75 -9.50 16.09 -7.75
C VAL A 75 -10.95 16.58 -7.72
N PHE A 76 -11.84 15.84 -7.05
CA PHE A 76 -13.26 16.21 -6.96
C PHE A 76 -13.65 17.00 -5.71
N LYS A 77 -12.84 17.02 -4.63
CA LYS A 77 -13.27 17.56 -3.32
C LYS A 77 -12.25 18.38 -2.51
N ASN A 78 -11.03 18.66 -3.00
CA ASN A 78 -10.03 19.46 -2.25
C ASN A 78 -9.80 18.98 -0.79
N ALA A 79 -9.83 17.67 -0.56
CA ALA A 79 -9.59 17.12 0.78
C ALA A 79 -8.09 17.18 1.13
N VAL A 80 -7.74 17.09 2.42
CA VAL A 80 -6.35 16.89 2.86
C VAL A 80 -6.13 15.39 3.06
N THR A 81 -5.08 14.85 2.43
CA THR A 81 -4.76 13.43 2.54
C THR A 81 -3.88 13.16 3.74
N ASN A 82 -4.41 12.39 4.70
CA ASN A 82 -3.62 11.84 5.80
C ASN A 82 -3.10 10.44 5.41
N PRO A 83 -1.77 10.21 5.36
CA PRO A 83 -1.16 8.90 5.07
C PRO A 83 -1.70 7.75 5.95
N HIS A 84 -2.02 8.02 7.21
CA HIS A 84 -2.62 7.02 8.11
C HIS A 84 -4.01 6.57 7.66
N ASN A 85 -4.82 7.49 7.11
CA ASN A 85 -6.13 7.11 6.56
C ASN A 85 -5.98 6.22 5.32
N ILE A 86 -4.94 6.45 4.52
CA ILE A 86 -4.62 5.55 3.40
C ILE A 86 -4.17 4.19 3.93
N LEU A 87 -3.28 4.13 4.93
CA LEU A 87 -2.84 2.88 5.55
C LEU A 87 -4.02 2.04 6.04
N GLU A 88 -4.99 2.64 6.74
CA GLU A 88 -6.17 1.92 7.22
C GLU A 88 -7.05 1.40 6.07
N LYS A 89 -7.20 2.17 4.99
CA LYS A 89 -7.86 1.69 3.75
C LYS A 89 -7.10 0.50 3.13
N VAL A 90 -5.77 0.52 3.16
CA VAL A 90 -4.94 -0.58 2.65
C VAL A 90 -5.16 -1.84 3.47
N LYS A 91 -5.03 -1.78 4.80
CA LYS A 91 -5.27 -2.91 5.70
C LYS A 91 -6.65 -3.53 5.48
N LEU A 92 -7.69 -2.68 5.42
CA LEU A 92 -9.06 -3.12 5.18
C LEU A 92 -9.23 -3.80 3.83
N ASN A 93 -8.75 -3.18 2.73
CA ASN A 93 -8.87 -3.76 1.39
C ASN A 93 -8.12 -5.09 1.30
N THR A 94 -6.89 -5.17 1.84
CA THR A 94 -6.12 -6.41 1.87
C THR A 94 -6.88 -7.51 2.62
N PHE A 95 -7.40 -7.21 3.82
CA PHE A 95 -8.16 -8.19 4.61
C PHE A 95 -9.38 -8.70 3.85
N LEU A 96 -10.18 -7.79 3.26
CA LEU A 96 -11.37 -8.15 2.49
C LEU A 96 -11.01 -9.01 1.28
N TRP A 97 -9.99 -8.61 0.51
CA TRP A 97 -9.60 -9.32 -0.71
C TRP A 97 -9.03 -10.71 -0.42
N LEU A 98 -8.24 -10.87 0.64
CA LEU A 98 -7.76 -12.18 1.08
C LEU A 98 -8.91 -13.06 1.58
N SER A 99 -9.84 -12.49 2.36
CA SER A 99 -11.03 -13.21 2.85
C SER A 99 -11.93 -13.69 1.71
N SER A 100 -12.04 -12.92 0.63
CA SER A 100 -12.84 -13.28 -0.54
C SER A 100 -12.16 -14.31 -1.47
N SER A 101 -10.84 -14.50 -1.37
CA SER A 101 -10.07 -15.36 -2.29
C SER A 101 -9.87 -16.80 -1.80
N LYS A 102 -10.72 -17.29 -0.88
CA LYS A 102 -10.66 -18.62 -0.24
C LYS A 102 -9.38 -18.88 0.57
N ILE A 103 -8.60 -17.84 0.88
CA ILE A 103 -7.50 -17.94 1.84
C ILE A 103 -8.14 -17.97 3.22
N GLN A 104 -8.03 -19.10 3.91
CA GLN A 104 -8.56 -19.24 5.26
C GLN A 104 -7.67 -18.45 6.22
N LEU A 105 -8.05 -17.21 6.49
CA LEU A 105 -7.43 -16.39 7.52
C LEU A 105 -7.83 -16.96 8.87
N SER A 106 -6.87 -17.44 9.66
CA SER A 106 -7.11 -17.88 11.04
C SER A 106 -7.32 -16.73 12.03
N PHE A 107 -7.36 -15.48 11.53
CA PHE A 107 -7.33 -14.26 12.31
C PHE A 107 -8.53 -13.37 11.97
N ARG A 108 -9.15 -12.74 12.98
CA ARG A 108 -10.14 -11.68 12.77
C ARG A 108 -9.43 -10.42 12.31
N TYR A 109 -10.18 -9.46 11.75
CA TYR A 109 -9.63 -8.15 11.36
C TYR A 109 -8.77 -7.58 12.51
N HIS A 110 -9.28 -7.50 13.74
CA HIS A 110 -8.53 -6.97 14.89
C HIS A 110 -7.25 -7.71 15.30
N ASP A 111 -7.11 -8.98 14.90
CA ASP A 111 -5.92 -9.79 15.17
C ASP A 111 -4.94 -9.75 13.98
N TRP A 112 -5.36 -9.21 12.83
CA TRP A 112 -4.57 -9.11 11.59
C TRP A 112 -3.41 -8.10 11.68
N TRP A 113 -3.48 -7.13 12.61
CA TRP A 113 -2.48 -6.06 12.73
C TRP A 113 -1.83 -5.95 14.11
N ARG A 114 -2.01 -6.95 14.98
CA ARG A 114 -1.28 -7.03 16.26
C ARG A 114 0.14 -7.51 16.07
#